data_AF-A0A963A5R0-F1
#
_entry.id   AF-A0A963A5R0-F1
#
_cell.length_a   1.000
_cell.length_b   1.000
_cell.length_c   1.000
_cell.angle_alpha   90.00
_cell.angle_beta   90.00
_cell.angle_gamma   90.00
#
_symmetry.space_group_name_H-M   'P 1'
#
loop_
_entity.id
_entity.type
_entity.pdbx_description
1 polymer ?
#
loop_
_entity_poly.entity_id
_entity_poly.type
_entity_poly.pdbx_seq_one_letter_code
_entity_poly.pdbx_strand_id
1 'polypeptide(L)'
;MFMQAPLGGAQAAAPSEGECDVALAGGVSVGVPRVGGYRYTEQSILSPDGHCRPFDARGAGTVGGEGVGVVVLKRLDEALRDGDRIRAVIRGTAINNDGSAKVGYTAPSVLRQADAIALAHAVAGVESSSIGYVEAHGTGTSLGDPIEVEALNSVFGGEG
;
A
#
# COMPACT_ATOMS: atom_id res chain seq x y z
N MET A 1 -6.35 1.89 -6.28
CA MET A 1 -5.16 2.28 -5.50
C MET A 1 -5.00 1.22 -4.43
N PHE A 2 -4.04 0.32 -4.60
CA PHE A 2 -3.62 -0.57 -3.53
C PHE A 2 -2.63 0.19 -2.65
N MET A 3 -2.88 0.26 -1.36
CA MET A 3 -1.98 0.85 -0.39
C MET A 3 -1.74 -0.23 0.68
N GLN A 4 -0.64 -0.98 0.56
CA GLN A 4 -0.15 -1.75 1.71
C GLN A 4 0.49 -0.75 2.67
N ALA A 5 -0.26 -0.35 3.69
CA ALA A 5 0.27 0.49 4.76
C ALA A 5 1.28 -0.32 5.58
N PRO A 6 2.49 0.19 5.85
CA PRO A 6 3.30 -0.35 6.92
C PRO A 6 2.59 -0.10 8.26
N LEU A 7 2.68 -1.06 9.17
CA LEU A 7 2.26 -1.08 10.57
C LEU A 7 1.77 0.30 11.10
N GLY A 8 0.46 0.60 10.97
CA GLY A 8 -0.17 1.77 11.61
C GLY A 8 -1.18 2.60 10.79
N GLY A 9 -1.55 2.23 9.56
CA GLY A 9 -2.47 3.03 8.74
C GLY A 9 -3.96 2.66 8.89
N ALA A 10 -4.83 3.66 9.06
CA ALA A 10 -6.28 3.49 8.99
C ALA A 10 -6.73 3.13 7.56
N GLN A 11 -7.72 2.25 7.46
CA GLN A 11 -8.31 1.82 6.19
C GLN A 11 -9.24 2.91 5.64
N ALA A 12 -9.12 3.24 4.36
CA ALA A 12 -10.07 4.09 3.66
C ALA A 12 -11.11 3.20 2.95
N ALA A 13 -12.13 2.74 3.68
CA ALA A 13 -13.36 2.23 3.08
C ALA A 13 -14.33 3.39 2.90
N ALA A 14 -15.12 3.39 1.81
CA ALA A 14 -16.22 4.34 1.68
C ALA A 14 -17.21 4.11 2.85
N PRO A 15 -17.84 5.16 3.40
CA PRO A 15 -18.88 5.02 4.40
C PRO A 15 -19.94 4.00 3.96
N SER A 16 -20.18 2.96 4.76
CA SER A 16 -21.30 2.02 4.56
C SER A 16 -22.63 2.73 4.84
N GLU A 17 -23.72 2.21 4.26
CA GLU A 17 -25.06 2.76 4.49
C GLU A 17 -25.38 2.80 5.99
N GLY A 18 -25.62 3.99 6.52
CA GLY A 18 -26.11 4.21 7.88
C GLY A 18 -25.05 4.38 8.98
N GLU A 19 -23.76 4.14 8.72
CA GLU A 19 -22.71 4.32 9.74
C GLU A 19 -22.23 5.77 9.84
N CYS A 20 -22.03 6.44 8.69
CA CYS A 20 -21.75 7.87 8.60
C CYS A 20 -22.01 8.40 7.17
N ASP A 21 -22.20 9.72 7.05
CA ASP A 21 -22.35 10.39 5.74
C ASP A 21 -21.00 10.83 5.15
N VAL A 22 -20.08 11.21 6.04
CA VAL A 22 -18.73 11.65 5.70
C VAL A 22 -17.76 11.01 6.69
N ALA A 23 -16.62 10.54 6.19
CA ALA A 23 -15.53 10.01 7.01
C ALA A 23 -14.22 10.75 6.74
N LEU A 24 -13.39 10.86 7.76
CA LEU A 24 -11.98 11.25 7.63
C LEU A 24 -11.13 9.99 7.73
N ALA A 25 -10.34 9.72 6.70
CA ALA A 25 -9.37 8.63 6.71
C ALA A 25 -7.96 9.21 6.57
N GLY A 26 -7.00 8.69 7.34
CA GLY A 26 -5.66 9.23 7.34
C GLY A 26 -4.68 8.43 8.20
N GLY A 27 -3.45 8.93 8.26
CA GLY A 27 -2.37 8.34 9.04
C GLY A 27 -1.32 9.37 9.38
N VAL A 28 -0.57 9.10 10.45
CA VAL A 28 0.54 9.94 10.91
C VAL A 28 1.69 9.06 11.35
N SER A 29 2.90 9.45 10.97
CA SER A 29 4.15 8.85 11.45
C SER A 29 5.10 9.99 11.83
N VAL A 30 5.57 9.98 13.07
CA VAL A 30 6.51 10.98 13.61
C VAL A 30 7.51 10.27 14.51
N GLY A 31 8.80 10.45 14.27
CA GLY A 31 9.87 9.89 15.09
C GLY A 31 10.23 10.85 16.24
N VAL A 32 9.56 10.71 17.39
CA VAL A 32 9.83 11.52 18.60
C VAL A 32 9.99 10.66 19.86
N PRO A 33 10.89 11.04 20.79
CA PRO A 33 11.94 12.05 20.62
C PRO A 33 13.02 11.54 19.65
N ARG A 34 13.66 12.44 18.91
CA ARG A 34 14.79 12.07 18.04
C ARG A 34 16.03 11.77 18.89
N VAL A 35 16.16 10.52 19.32
CA VAL A 35 17.35 10.04 20.05
C VAL A 35 18.36 9.51 19.03
N GLY A 36 19.18 10.41 18.49
CA GLY A 36 20.20 10.11 17.48
C GLY A 36 19.73 10.30 16.03
N GLY A 37 20.66 10.12 15.09
CA GLY A 37 20.39 10.17 13.65
C GLY A 37 20.08 8.80 13.05
N TYR A 38 20.10 8.71 11.73
CA TYR A 38 19.96 7.45 11.01
C TYR A 38 21.04 6.45 11.44
N ARG A 39 20.64 5.25 11.85
CA ARG A 39 21.54 4.18 12.28
C ARG A 39 21.15 2.88 11.59
N TYR A 40 22.03 2.42 10.71
CA TYR A 40 21.95 1.08 10.18
C TYR A 40 22.38 0.07 11.25
N THR A 41 21.61 -1.01 11.35
CA THR A 41 21.99 -2.21 12.11
C THR A 41 22.01 -3.39 11.14
N GLU A 42 23.05 -4.21 11.24
CA GLU A 42 23.15 -5.44 10.45
C GLU A 42 21.88 -6.30 10.65
N GLN A 43 21.37 -6.88 9.55
CA GLN A 43 20.12 -7.65 9.50
C GLN A 43 18.82 -6.87 9.77
N SER A 44 18.86 -5.54 9.93
CA SER A 44 17.65 -4.71 9.95
C SER A 44 17.11 -4.48 8.52
N ILE A 45 15.87 -3.96 8.43
CA ILE A 45 15.27 -3.54 7.16
C ILE A 45 15.81 -2.19 6.66
N LEU A 46 16.59 -1.48 7.47
CA LEU A 46 17.09 -0.15 7.14
C LEU A 46 18.22 -0.26 6.12
N SER A 47 18.29 0.68 5.18
CA SER A 47 19.37 0.75 4.20
C SER A 47 20.73 1.06 4.86
N PRO A 48 21.85 0.43 4.47
CA PRO A 48 23.17 0.83 4.95
C PRO A 48 23.58 2.25 4.51
N ASP A 49 23.07 2.74 3.38
CA ASP A 49 23.46 4.04 2.79
C ASP A 49 22.43 5.16 3.05
N GLY A 50 21.33 4.86 3.75
CA GLY A 50 20.28 5.83 4.02
C GLY A 50 19.45 6.23 2.80
N HIS A 51 19.38 5.38 1.77
CA HIS A 51 18.49 5.56 0.63
C HIS A 51 17.52 4.37 0.45
N CYS A 52 16.25 4.69 0.21
CA CYS A 52 15.28 3.74 -0.32
C CYS A 52 15.37 3.75 -1.86
N ARG A 53 15.68 2.59 -2.47
CA ARG A 53 15.89 2.45 -3.92
C ARG A 53 14.94 1.37 -4.48
N PRO A 54 13.64 1.67 -4.60
CA PRO A 54 12.65 0.69 -5.04
C PRO A 54 13.03 0.11 -6.41
N PHE A 55 13.05 -1.21 -6.50
CA PHE A 55 13.29 -1.99 -7.72
C PHE A 55 14.66 -1.78 -8.37
N ASP A 56 15.60 -1.13 -7.67
CA ASP A 56 16.97 -0.93 -8.13
C ASP A 56 17.85 -2.13 -7.73
N ALA A 57 18.77 -2.55 -8.59
CA ALA A 57 19.72 -3.62 -8.30
C ALA A 57 20.64 -3.33 -7.09
N ARG A 58 20.75 -2.06 -6.68
CA ARG A 58 21.49 -1.58 -5.50
C ARG A 58 20.58 -1.36 -4.29
N GLY A 59 19.30 -1.75 -4.36
CA GLY A 59 18.38 -1.72 -3.23
C GLY A 59 18.88 -2.59 -2.07
N ALA A 60 19.13 -1.96 -0.93
CA ALA A 60 19.71 -2.62 0.24
C ALA A 60 18.93 -2.35 1.54
N GLY A 61 17.71 -1.82 1.43
CA GLY A 61 16.85 -1.52 2.58
C GLY A 61 16.02 -0.24 2.37
N THR A 62 15.25 0.09 3.40
CA THR A 62 14.37 1.25 3.42
C THR A 62 14.88 2.36 4.34
N VAL A 63 14.22 3.51 4.32
CA VAL A 63 14.50 4.65 5.20
C VAL A 63 13.19 5.12 5.80
N GLY A 64 13.18 5.38 7.10
CA GLY A 64 12.01 5.91 7.78
C GLY A 64 11.66 7.31 7.26
N GLY A 65 10.37 7.52 6.97
CA GLY A 65 9.79 8.82 6.68
C GLY A 65 8.87 9.29 7.80
N GLU A 66 8.70 10.60 7.89
CA GLU A 66 7.71 11.23 8.77
C GLU A 66 6.70 11.99 7.90
N GLY A 67 5.45 11.98 8.32
CA GLY A 67 4.39 12.64 7.56
C GLY A 67 3.01 12.44 8.17
N VAL A 68 2.07 13.28 7.73
CA VAL A 68 0.65 13.18 8.05
C VAL A 68 -0.16 13.41 6.79
N GLY A 69 -1.22 12.63 6.61
CA GLY A 69 -2.15 12.77 5.50
C GLY A 69 -3.55 12.44 5.94
N VAL A 70 -4.53 13.20 5.45
CA VAL A 70 -5.95 12.99 5.69
C VAL A 70 -6.72 13.24 4.40
N VAL A 71 -7.67 12.36 4.10
CA VAL A 71 -8.64 12.51 3.02
C VAL A 71 -10.06 12.51 3.58
N VAL A 72 -10.93 13.27 2.93
CA VAL A 72 -12.37 13.26 3.20
C VAL A 72 -13.00 12.25 2.26
N LEU A 73 -13.76 11.31 2.82
CA LEU A 73 -14.50 10.29 2.08
C LEU A 73 -15.98 10.58 2.19
N LYS A 74 -16.67 10.48 1.06
CA LYS A 74 -18.11 10.66 0.92
C LYS A 74 -18.63 9.74 -0.17
N ARG A 75 -19.89 9.35 -0.09
CA ARG A 75 -20.56 8.61 -1.18
C ARG A 75 -20.57 9.47 -2.45
N LEU A 76 -20.32 8.82 -3.60
CA LEU A 76 -20.11 9.53 -4.86
C LEU A 76 -21.36 10.28 -5.33
N ASP A 77 -22.53 9.65 -5.20
CA ASP A 77 -23.83 10.23 -5.53
C ASP A 77 -24.12 11.49 -4.68
N GLU A 78 -23.79 11.47 -3.40
CA GLU A 78 -23.94 12.64 -2.53
C GLU A 78 -22.90 13.73 -2.78
N ALA A 79 -21.66 13.35 -3.11
CA ALA A 79 -20.65 14.30 -3.53
C ALA A 79 -21.08 15.04 -4.81
N LEU A 80 -21.65 14.31 -5.78
CA LEU A 80 -22.21 14.88 -6.99
C LEU A 80 -23.43 15.78 -6.70
N ARG A 81 -24.36 15.30 -5.86
CA ARG A 81 -25.56 16.06 -5.46
C ARG A 81 -25.22 17.39 -4.79
N ASP A 82 -24.21 17.40 -3.94
CA ASP A 82 -23.80 18.58 -3.19
C ASP A 82 -22.82 19.47 -3.97
N GLY A 83 -22.40 19.05 -5.17
CA GLY A 83 -21.47 19.81 -6.02
C GLY A 83 -20.04 19.83 -5.50
N ASP A 84 -19.63 18.80 -4.74
CA ASP A 84 -18.31 18.69 -4.17
C ASP A 84 -17.23 18.53 -5.25
N ARG A 85 -16.05 19.11 -5.00
CA ARG A 85 -14.88 18.86 -5.85
C ARG A 85 -14.30 17.47 -5.58
N ILE A 86 -14.67 16.51 -6.42
CA ILE A 86 -14.16 15.14 -6.36
C ILE A 86 -12.72 15.08 -6.88
N ARG A 87 -11.80 14.54 -6.07
CA ARG A 87 -10.37 14.37 -6.44
C ARG A 87 -10.10 13.04 -7.13
N ALA A 88 -10.75 11.97 -6.66
CA ALA A 88 -10.66 10.62 -7.18
C ALA A 88 -11.88 9.81 -6.73
N VAL A 89 -12.11 8.65 -7.37
CA VAL A 89 -13.13 7.68 -6.97
C VAL A 89 -12.44 6.41 -6.51
N ILE A 90 -12.73 5.95 -5.30
CA ILE A 90 -12.28 4.64 -4.81
C ILE A 90 -13.26 3.59 -5.36
N ARG A 91 -12.79 2.80 -6.33
CA ARG A 91 -13.62 1.78 -6.99
C ARG A 91 -13.71 0.47 -6.20
N GLY A 92 -12.65 0.12 -5.48
CA GLY A 92 -12.59 -1.08 -4.66
C GLY A 92 -11.32 -1.11 -3.80
N THR A 93 -11.40 -1.81 -2.69
CA THR A 93 -10.31 -2.00 -1.72
C THR A 93 -10.33 -3.44 -1.24
N ALA A 94 -9.15 -4.01 -0.95
CA ALA A 94 -9.04 -5.33 -0.34
C ALA A 94 -7.89 -5.35 0.67
N ILE A 95 -8.05 -6.19 1.69
CA ILE A 95 -7.05 -6.45 2.73
C ILE A 95 -6.98 -7.95 2.97
N ASN A 96 -5.79 -8.45 3.28
CA ASN A 96 -5.60 -9.81 3.74
C ASN A 96 -4.37 -9.90 4.67
N ASN A 97 -3.91 -11.12 4.92
CA ASN A 97 -2.71 -11.38 5.72
C ASN A 97 -1.86 -12.48 5.05
N ASP A 98 -0.54 -12.37 5.20
CA ASP A 98 0.43 -13.31 4.64
C ASP A 98 0.29 -14.75 5.21
N GLY A 99 -0.32 -14.91 6.38
CA GLY A 99 -0.63 -16.24 6.93
C GLY A 99 0.62 -17.08 7.20
N SER A 100 0.51 -18.41 7.13
CA SER A 100 1.62 -19.32 7.42
C SER A 100 2.53 -19.60 6.22
N ALA A 101 2.12 -19.26 5.01
CA ALA A 101 2.82 -19.56 3.76
C ALA A 101 3.93 -18.54 3.45
N LYS A 102 4.94 -18.46 4.34
CA LYS A 102 6.09 -17.57 4.22
C LYS A 102 7.34 -18.15 4.91
N VAL A 103 8.52 -17.80 4.41
CA VAL A 103 9.82 -18.36 4.86
C VAL A 103 10.30 -17.85 6.23
N GLY A 104 9.61 -16.87 6.80
CA GLY A 104 9.92 -16.30 8.12
C GLY A 104 8.78 -15.43 8.62
N TYR A 105 8.78 -15.07 9.91
CA TYR A 105 7.66 -14.33 10.51
C TYR A 105 7.39 -12.97 9.86
N THR A 106 8.43 -12.27 9.38
CA THR A 106 8.32 -10.96 8.73
C THR A 106 8.50 -11.03 7.21
N ALA A 107 8.60 -12.22 6.64
CA ALA A 107 8.81 -12.39 5.20
C ALA A 107 7.50 -12.14 4.43
N PRO A 108 7.51 -11.37 3.34
CA PRO A 108 6.32 -11.19 2.52
C PRO A 108 5.96 -12.47 1.76
N SER A 109 4.71 -12.58 1.31
CA SER A 109 4.22 -13.71 0.52
C SER A 109 3.68 -13.26 -0.85
N VAL A 110 4.29 -13.76 -1.94
CA VAL A 110 3.87 -13.49 -3.33
C VAL A 110 2.39 -13.81 -3.51
N LEU A 111 1.97 -15.01 -3.10
CA LEU A 111 0.60 -15.48 -3.26
C LEU A 111 -0.41 -14.57 -2.55
N ARG A 112 -0.08 -14.12 -1.34
CA ARG A 112 -1.01 -13.31 -0.55
C ARG A 112 -1.08 -11.88 -1.03
N GLN A 113 0.01 -11.33 -1.57
CA GLN A 113 -0.06 -10.05 -2.27
C GLN A 113 -0.90 -10.18 -3.56
N ALA A 114 -0.69 -11.20 -4.37
CA ALA A 114 -1.46 -11.46 -5.58
C ALA A 114 -2.97 -11.62 -5.29
N ASP A 115 -3.32 -12.40 -4.26
CA ASP A 115 -4.71 -12.57 -3.79
C ASP A 115 -5.36 -11.23 -3.41
N ALA A 116 -4.63 -10.38 -2.68
CA ALA A 116 -5.13 -9.06 -2.32
C ALA A 116 -5.38 -8.20 -3.57
N ILE A 117 -4.41 -8.20 -4.51
CA ILE A 117 -4.47 -7.44 -5.77
C ILE A 117 -5.67 -7.88 -6.62
N ALA A 118 -5.80 -9.19 -6.84
CA ALA A 118 -6.92 -9.76 -7.59
C ALA A 118 -8.27 -9.49 -6.91
N LEU A 119 -8.34 -9.56 -5.58
CA LEU A 119 -9.57 -9.28 -4.85
C LEU A 119 -10.02 -7.82 -5.01
N ALA A 120 -9.16 -6.81 -4.91
CA ALA A 120 -9.65 -5.45 -5.14
C ALA A 120 -9.93 -5.13 -6.60
N HIS A 121 -9.30 -5.81 -7.58
CA HIS A 121 -9.74 -5.73 -8.97
C HIS A 121 -11.18 -6.26 -9.11
N ALA A 122 -11.46 -7.43 -8.51
CA ALA A 122 -12.79 -8.02 -8.51
C ALA A 122 -13.83 -7.11 -7.80
N VAL A 123 -13.50 -6.57 -6.63
CA VAL A 123 -14.38 -5.62 -5.90
C VAL A 123 -14.61 -4.34 -6.71
N ALA A 124 -13.58 -3.85 -7.41
CA ALA A 124 -13.69 -2.66 -8.25
C ALA A 124 -14.43 -2.88 -9.58
N GLY A 125 -14.60 -4.15 -9.97
CA GLY A 125 -15.12 -4.54 -11.28
C GLY A 125 -14.25 -4.00 -12.42
N VAL A 126 -12.93 -4.13 -12.31
CA VAL A 126 -11.97 -3.66 -13.32
C VAL A 126 -11.04 -4.77 -13.77
N GLU A 127 -10.70 -4.75 -15.06
CA GLU A 127 -9.70 -5.63 -15.63
C GLU A 127 -8.29 -5.09 -15.36
N SER A 128 -7.31 -5.99 -15.14
CA SER A 128 -5.91 -5.61 -14.92
C SER A 128 -5.35 -4.72 -16.04
N SER A 129 -5.76 -4.96 -17.29
CA SER A 129 -5.35 -4.17 -18.47
C SER A 129 -5.85 -2.73 -18.48
N SER A 130 -6.85 -2.40 -17.65
CA SER A 130 -7.39 -1.04 -17.53
C SER A 130 -6.59 -0.16 -16.55
N ILE A 131 -5.64 -0.74 -15.81
CA ILE A 131 -4.83 -0.03 -14.82
C ILE A 131 -3.63 0.62 -15.52
N GLY A 132 -3.61 1.96 -15.55
CA GLY A 132 -2.52 2.72 -16.16
C GLY A 132 -1.32 2.98 -15.24
N TYR A 133 -1.47 2.76 -13.93
CA TYR A 133 -0.43 3.06 -12.95
C TYR A 133 -0.62 2.25 -11.66
N VAL A 134 0.51 1.82 -11.07
CA VAL A 134 0.58 1.18 -9.75
C VAL A 134 1.54 1.98 -8.88
N GLU A 135 1.03 2.54 -7.79
CA GLU A 135 1.84 3.02 -6.68
C GLU A 135 2.21 1.80 -5.84
N ALA A 136 3.45 1.32 -5.95
CA ALA A 136 3.92 0.13 -5.25
C ALA A 136 4.32 0.44 -3.79
N HIS A 137 4.46 -0.60 -2.97
CA HIS A 137 5.06 -0.51 -1.65
C HIS A 137 6.55 -0.13 -1.74
N GLY A 138 7.30 -0.75 -2.66
CA GLY A 138 8.59 -0.28 -3.14
C GLY A 138 9.58 0.06 -2.02
N THR A 139 9.88 -0.92 -1.17
CA THR A 139 10.69 -0.68 0.04
C THR A 139 12.18 -0.55 -0.23
N GLY A 140 12.65 -0.87 -1.43
CA GLY A 140 14.07 -0.90 -1.76
C GLY A 140 14.80 -2.07 -1.09
N THR A 141 14.07 -3.07 -0.59
CA THR A 141 14.66 -4.23 0.07
C THR A 141 14.97 -5.32 -0.95
N SER A 142 16.12 -5.96 -0.79
CA SER A 142 16.59 -7.00 -1.72
C SER A 142 15.68 -8.23 -1.80
N LEU A 143 14.85 -8.47 -0.77
CA LEU A 143 13.86 -9.55 -0.73
C LEU A 143 12.46 -9.08 -1.10
N GLY A 144 12.01 -7.94 -0.57
CA GLY A 144 10.62 -7.49 -0.70
C GLY A 144 10.28 -7.04 -2.10
N ASP A 145 11.17 -6.28 -2.75
CA ASP A 145 10.89 -5.71 -4.06
C ASP A 145 10.72 -6.78 -5.17
N PRO A 146 11.56 -7.83 -5.25
CA PRO A 146 11.31 -8.94 -6.19
C PRO A 146 9.99 -9.67 -5.94
N ILE A 147 9.62 -9.89 -4.67
CA ILE A 147 8.36 -10.55 -4.28
C ILE A 147 7.14 -9.72 -4.71
N GLU A 148 7.21 -8.40 -4.52
CA GLU A 148 6.14 -7.49 -4.94
C GLU A 148 5.97 -7.48 -6.46
N VAL A 149 7.08 -7.42 -7.22
CA VAL A 149 7.05 -7.48 -8.68
C VAL A 149 6.50 -8.81 -9.18
N GLU A 150 6.88 -9.93 -8.55
CA GLU A 150 6.35 -11.26 -8.90
C GLU A 150 4.84 -11.33 -8.66
N ALA A 151 4.35 -10.82 -7.52
CA ALA A 151 2.93 -10.78 -7.21
C ALA A 151 2.16 -9.91 -8.21
N LEU A 152 2.66 -8.71 -8.53
CA LEU A 152 2.09 -7.84 -9.55
C LEU A 152 2.05 -8.54 -10.91
N ASN A 153 3.15 -9.16 -11.35
CA ASN A 153 3.22 -9.88 -12.62
C ASN A 153 2.22 -11.04 -12.68
N SER A 154 1.94 -11.73 -11.57
CA SER A 154 0.96 -12.82 -11.56
C SER A 154 -0.50 -12.36 -11.80
N VAL A 155 -0.82 -11.08 -11.52
CA VAL A 155 -2.17 -10.52 -11.68
C VAL A 155 -2.29 -9.65 -12.93
N PHE A 156 -1.21 -8.96 -13.32
CA PHE A 156 -1.18 -8.07 -14.49
C PHE A 156 -0.64 -8.74 -15.75
N GLY A 157 0.24 -9.72 -15.61
CA GLY A 157 0.78 -10.51 -16.71
C GLY A 157 -0.25 -11.54 -17.16
N GLY A 158 -1.08 -11.19 -18.15
CA GLY A 158 -1.82 -12.19 -18.91
C GLY A 158 -0.85 -13.14 -19.62
N GLU A 159 -1.32 -14.37 -19.93
CA GLU A 159 -0.55 -15.30 -20.75
C GLU A 159 -0.15 -14.63 -22.07
N GLY A 160 1.15 -14.59 -22.34
CA GLY A 160 1.70 -14.24 -23.65
C GLY A 160 1.62 -15.41 -24.60
#